data_AF-A0A085P140-F1
#
_entry.id   AF-A0A085P140-F1
#
_cell.length_a   1.000
_cell.length_b   1.000
_cell.length_c   1.000
_cell.angle_alpha   90.00
_cell.angle_beta   90.00
_cell.angle_gamma   90.00
#
_symmetry.space_group_name_H-M   'P 1'
#
loop_
_entity.id
_entity.type
_entity.pdbx_description
1 polymer ?
#
loop_
_entity_poly.entity_id
_entity_poly.type
_entity_poly.pdbx_seq_one_letter_code
_entity_poly.pdbx_strand_id
1 'polypeptide(L)'
;MCSLWGWKKSRDAATEAQKALATVNYQRSIRDAGNLHGKLSTAIKSLRAIGPGSNEENVRGISLEPIISEIEDFIDLFAAQAIKPNNKVKLSIDSENFCAEIRENISELSDAKTPAEKLRTGRVLHAKILAIQPHIDLLVDDLTFNTQG
;
A
#
# COMPACT_ATOMS: atom_id res chain seq x y z
N MET A 1 -45.09 -23.58 17.69
CA MET A 1 -43.97 -24.56 17.68
C MET A 1 -43.10 -24.28 16.47
N CYS A 2 -41.90 -23.74 16.64
CA CYS A 2 -40.93 -23.71 15.54
C CYS A 2 -40.47 -25.14 15.29
N SER A 3 -40.69 -25.66 14.08
CA SER A 3 -40.28 -27.02 13.74
C SER A 3 -38.75 -27.14 13.74
N LEU A 4 -38.23 -28.27 14.21
CA LEU A 4 -36.80 -28.62 14.13
C LEU A 4 -36.23 -28.42 12.71
N TRP A 5 -37.07 -28.62 11.70
CA TRP A 5 -36.76 -28.40 10.30
C TRP A 5 -36.53 -26.92 9.93
N GLY A 6 -37.34 -26.00 10.48
CA GLY A 6 -37.15 -24.57 10.32
C GLY A 6 -35.86 -24.06 10.98
N TRP A 7 -35.51 -24.62 12.14
CA TRP A 7 -34.27 -24.27 12.84
C TRP A 7 -33.02 -24.75 12.09
N LYS A 8 -33.05 -25.96 11.53
CA LYS A 8 -31.97 -26.49 10.69
C LYS A 8 -31.79 -25.67 9.42
N LYS A 9 -32.87 -25.40 8.68
CA LYS A 9 -32.84 -24.58 7.46
C LYS A 9 -32.31 -23.16 7.71
N SER A 10 -32.67 -22.55 8.84
CA SER A 10 -32.16 -21.24 9.24
C SER A 10 -30.66 -21.27 9.55
N ARG A 11 -30.16 -22.32 10.22
CA ARG A 11 -28.73 -22.51 10.48
C ARG A 11 -27.93 -22.76 9.20
N ASP A 12 -28.47 -23.55 8.28
CA ASP A 12 -27.83 -23.83 7.00
C ASP A 12 -27.73 -22.54 6.17
N ALA A 13 -28.81 -21.75 6.10
CA ALA A 13 -28.79 -20.44 5.43
C ALA A 13 -27.83 -19.44 6.09
N ALA A 14 -27.74 -19.41 7.43
CA ALA A 14 -26.77 -18.57 8.13
C ALA A 14 -25.32 -18.98 7.83
N THR A 15 -25.07 -20.29 7.72
CA THR A 15 -23.74 -20.84 7.37
C THR A 15 -23.37 -20.50 5.92
N GLU A 16 -24.32 -20.60 4.99
CA GLU A 16 -24.13 -20.19 3.59
C GLU A 16 -23.88 -18.68 3.47
N ALA A 17 -24.62 -17.84 4.20
CA ALA A 17 -24.41 -16.41 4.22
C ALA A 17 -23.02 -16.03 4.76
N GLN A 18 -22.57 -16.71 5.83
CA GLN A 18 -21.21 -16.53 6.36
C GLN A 18 -20.13 -16.89 5.33
N LYS A 19 -20.31 -18.01 4.61
CA LYS A 19 -19.39 -18.41 3.53
C LYS A 19 -19.37 -17.39 2.40
N ALA A 20 -20.53 -16.91 1.97
CA ALA A 20 -20.62 -15.89 0.93
C ALA A 20 -19.93 -14.57 1.34
N LEU A 21 -20.13 -14.13 2.58
CA LEU A 21 -19.43 -12.96 3.12
C LEU A 21 -17.92 -13.15 3.17
N ALA A 22 -17.45 -14.34 3.58
CA ALA A 22 -16.03 -14.67 3.58
C ALA A 22 -15.43 -14.57 2.17
N THR A 23 -16.10 -15.12 1.16
CA THR A 23 -15.67 -15.04 -0.24
C THR A 23 -15.60 -13.60 -0.75
N VAL A 24 -16.63 -12.78 -0.46
CA VAL A 24 -16.65 -11.37 -0.86
C VAL A 24 -15.53 -10.57 -0.19
N ASN A 25 -15.29 -10.80 1.10
CA ASN A 25 -14.22 -10.14 1.85
C ASN A 25 -12.83 -10.53 1.33
N TYR A 26 -12.66 -11.79 0.94
CA TYR A 26 -11.42 -12.28 0.35
C TYR A 26 -11.15 -11.63 -1.02
N GLN A 27 -12.15 -11.61 -1.91
CA GLN A 27 -12.03 -10.93 -3.22
C GLN A 27 -11.72 -9.44 -3.07
N ARG A 28 -12.33 -8.77 -2.10
CA ARG A 28 -12.01 -7.37 -1.78
C ARG A 28 -10.57 -7.22 -1.33
N SER A 29 -10.07 -8.14 -0.51
CA SER A 29 -8.68 -8.10 -0.02
C SER A 29 -7.66 -8.25 -1.15
N ILE A 30 -7.90 -9.16 -2.11
CA ILE A 30 -7.07 -9.30 -3.32
C ILE A 30 -7.03 -7.99 -4.11
N ARG A 31 -8.20 -7.39 -4.37
CA ARG A 31 -8.29 -6.13 -5.10
C ARG A 31 -7.54 -5.00 -4.39
N ASP A 32 -7.69 -4.91 -3.08
CA ASP A 32 -7.04 -3.89 -2.27
C ASP A 32 -5.51 -4.03 -2.27
N ALA A 33 -5.00 -5.26 -2.17
CA ALA A 33 -3.56 -5.54 -2.27
C ALA A 33 -3.00 -5.26 -3.67
N GLY A 34 -3.73 -5.64 -4.72
CA GLY A 34 -3.35 -5.31 -6.11
C GLY A 34 -3.32 -3.81 -6.37
N ASN A 35 -4.28 -3.07 -5.81
CA ASN A 35 -4.29 -1.60 -5.89
C ASN A 35 -3.09 -0.98 -5.15
N LEU A 36 -2.76 -1.51 -3.95
CA LEU A 36 -1.58 -1.08 -3.20
C LEU A 36 -0.28 -1.30 -3.99
N HIS A 37 -0.11 -2.49 -4.57
CA HIS A 37 1.05 -2.79 -5.42
C HIS A 37 1.11 -1.89 -6.67
N GLY A 38 -0.04 -1.62 -7.29
CA GLY A 38 -0.14 -0.67 -8.41
C GLY A 38 0.32 0.74 -8.02
N LYS A 39 -0.17 1.26 -6.89
CA LYS A 39 0.23 2.58 -6.37
C LYS A 39 1.70 2.63 -5.97
N LEU A 40 2.23 1.58 -5.36
CA LEU A 40 3.66 1.45 -5.08
C LEU A 40 4.50 1.57 -6.36
N SER A 41 4.14 0.82 -7.41
CA SER A 41 4.86 0.84 -8.69
C SER A 41 4.87 2.24 -9.30
N THR A 42 3.73 2.94 -9.25
CA THR A 42 3.61 4.32 -9.72
C THR A 42 4.50 5.27 -8.91
N ALA A 43 4.43 5.22 -7.57
CA ALA A 43 5.26 6.06 -6.71
C ALA A 43 6.77 5.85 -6.95
N ILE A 44 7.22 4.60 -7.10
CA ILE A 44 8.62 4.29 -7.44
C ILE A 44 9.00 4.91 -8.78
N LYS A 45 8.14 4.79 -9.82
CA LYS A 45 8.42 5.35 -11.14
C LYS A 45 8.55 6.86 -11.10
N SER A 46 7.68 7.55 -10.38
CA SER A 46 7.72 9.01 -10.29
C SER A 46 8.90 9.51 -9.49
N LEU A 47 9.28 8.80 -8.42
CA LEU A 47 10.49 9.10 -7.66
C LEU A 47 11.78 8.95 -8.48
N ARG A 48 11.82 8.12 -9.53
CA ARG A 48 13.00 8.06 -10.41
C ARG A 48 13.32 9.39 -11.08
N ALA A 49 12.31 10.22 -11.34
CA ALA A 49 12.51 11.55 -11.94
C ALA A 49 13.41 12.45 -11.06
N ILE A 50 13.37 12.26 -9.74
CA ILE A 50 14.17 13.02 -8.76
C ILE A 50 15.09 12.11 -7.93
N GLY A 51 15.34 10.89 -8.40
CA GLY A 51 15.94 9.82 -7.62
C GLY A 51 17.18 9.22 -8.29
N PRO A 52 17.34 7.88 -8.24
CA PRO A 52 18.45 7.20 -8.90
C PRO A 52 18.42 7.44 -10.42
N GLY A 53 19.57 7.79 -10.99
CA GLY A 53 19.71 8.07 -12.42
C GLY A 53 19.42 9.52 -12.82
N SER A 54 18.91 10.36 -11.92
CA SER A 54 18.77 11.80 -12.14
C SER A 54 19.99 12.60 -11.65
N ASN A 55 20.20 13.75 -12.28
CA ASN A 55 21.24 14.74 -11.97
C ASN A 55 20.60 16.12 -11.74
N GLU A 56 21.40 17.09 -11.28
CA GLU A 56 20.87 18.40 -10.88
C GLU A 56 20.24 19.17 -12.05
N GLU A 57 20.78 18.99 -13.25
CA GLU A 57 20.27 19.64 -14.46
C GLU A 57 18.88 19.13 -14.83
N ASN A 58 18.65 17.82 -14.72
CA ASN A 58 17.36 17.18 -14.99
C ASN A 58 16.28 17.63 -13.99
N VAL A 59 16.65 17.88 -12.73
CA VAL A 59 15.69 18.19 -11.65
C VAL A 59 15.30 19.67 -11.59
N ARG A 60 16.08 20.58 -12.20
CA ARG A 60 15.81 22.04 -12.17
C ARG A 60 14.43 22.44 -12.71
N GLY A 61 13.87 21.68 -13.65
CA GLY A 61 12.58 21.97 -14.29
C GLY A 61 11.42 21.05 -13.87
N ILE A 62 11.66 20.12 -12.94
CA ILE A 62 10.64 19.14 -12.55
C ILE A 62 9.69 19.77 -11.52
N SER A 63 8.40 19.69 -11.80
CA SER A 63 7.38 19.96 -10.77
C SER A 63 7.34 18.81 -9.78
N LEU A 64 7.51 19.14 -8.50
CA LEU A 64 7.48 18.16 -7.42
C LEU A 64 6.07 17.81 -6.99
N GLU A 65 5.08 18.69 -7.22
CA GLU A 65 3.70 18.50 -6.75
C GLU A 65 3.08 17.18 -7.21
N PRO A 66 3.20 16.76 -8.50
CA PRO A 66 2.65 15.47 -8.94
C PRO A 66 3.37 14.29 -8.27
N ILE A 67 4.68 14.40 -8.09
CA ILE A 67 5.50 13.33 -7.47
C ILE A 67 5.11 13.18 -6.00
N ILE A 68 5.00 14.30 -5.27
CA ILE A 68 4.57 14.33 -3.87
C ILE A 68 3.18 13.74 -3.74
N SER A 69 2.22 14.20 -4.55
CA SER A 69 0.84 13.72 -4.50
C SER A 69 0.75 12.21 -4.75
N GLU A 70 1.54 11.66 -5.67
CA GLU A 70 1.56 10.21 -5.91
C GLU A 70 2.15 9.42 -4.73
N ILE A 71 3.14 9.98 -4.04
CA ILE A 71 3.72 9.34 -2.84
C ILE A 71 2.72 9.42 -1.68
N GLU A 72 2.05 10.55 -1.48
CA GLU A 72 1.01 10.72 -0.45
C GLU A 72 -0.14 9.72 -0.67
N ASP A 73 -0.64 9.63 -1.91
CA ASP A 73 -1.66 8.65 -2.31
C ASP A 73 -1.25 7.22 -1.94
N PHE A 74 0.00 6.87 -2.22
CA PHE A 74 0.55 5.55 -1.87
C PHE A 74 0.60 5.36 -0.36
N ILE A 75 1.09 6.34 0.40
CA ILE A 75 1.25 6.24 1.86
C ILE A 75 -0.10 6.18 2.57
N ASP A 76 -1.09 6.94 2.13
CA ASP A 76 -2.42 6.90 2.72
C ASP A 76 -3.11 5.57 2.44
N LEU A 77 -2.96 5.04 1.22
CA LEU A 77 -3.44 3.70 0.89
C LEU A 77 -2.71 2.63 1.71
N PHE A 78 -1.38 2.72 1.81
CA PHE A 78 -0.56 1.79 2.59
C PHE A 78 -0.98 1.81 4.07
N ALA A 79 -1.12 2.99 4.68
CA ALA A 79 -1.56 3.14 6.06
C ALA A 79 -2.95 2.51 6.28
N ALA A 80 -3.89 2.76 5.37
CA ALA A 80 -5.23 2.18 5.42
C ALA A 80 -5.22 0.64 5.29
N GLN A 81 -4.28 0.07 4.53
CA GLN A 81 -4.12 -1.38 4.45
C GLN A 81 -3.40 -1.96 5.66
N ALA A 82 -2.41 -1.25 6.21
CA ALA A 82 -1.58 -1.72 7.32
C ALA A 82 -2.32 -1.81 8.65
N ILE A 83 -3.36 -0.99 8.87
CA ILE A 83 -4.21 -1.08 10.07
C ILE A 83 -5.14 -2.32 10.06
N LYS A 84 -5.34 -2.95 8.90
CA LYS A 84 -6.20 -4.14 8.81
C LYS A 84 -5.52 -5.32 9.52
N PRO A 85 -6.19 -6.01 10.47
CA PRO A 85 -5.57 -7.07 11.26
C PRO A 85 -4.86 -8.15 10.43
N ASN A 86 -5.51 -8.61 9.35
CA ASN A 86 -4.95 -9.65 8.47
C ASN A 86 -3.70 -9.19 7.72
N ASN A 87 -3.60 -7.90 7.40
CA ASN A 87 -2.46 -7.35 6.66
C ASN A 87 -1.33 -6.95 7.61
N LYS A 88 -1.64 -6.47 8.82
CA LYS A 88 -0.65 -6.11 9.85
C LYS A 88 0.29 -7.27 10.16
N VAL A 89 -0.27 -8.48 10.31
CA VAL A 89 0.51 -9.71 10.56
C VAL A 89 1.39 -10.05 9.36
N LYS A 90 0.89 -9.89 8.14
CA LYS A 90 1.60 -10.27 6.92
C LYS A 90 2.71 -9.30 6.53
N LEU A 91 2.49 -8.00 6.65
CA LEU A 91 3.47 -6.97 6.30
C LEU A 91 4.72 -7.06 7.18
N SER A 92 4.59 -7.47 8.45
CA SER A 92 5.71 -7.70 9.39
C SER A 92 6.68 -6.51 9.50
N ILE A 93 6.15 -5.29 9.40
CA ILE A 93 6.90 -4.05 9.47
C ILE A 93 6.20 -3.05 10.38
N ASP A 94 6.98 -2.16 10.97
CA ASP A 94 6.45 -1.01 11.68
C ASP A 94 5.88 0.00 10.66
N SER A 95 4.61 -0.22 10.33
CA SER A 95 3.91 0.55 9.31
C SER A 95 3.66 1.99 9.74
N GLU A 96 3.51 2.24 11.05
CA GLU A 96 3.31 3.57 11.61
C GLU A 96 4.60 4.38 11.51
N ASN A 97 5.73 3.80 11.93
CA ASN A 97 7.04 4.44 11.80
C ASN A 97 7.41 4.67 10.32
N PHE A 98 7.17 3.68 9.44
CA PHE A 98 7.40 3.85 8.00
C PHE A 98 6.60 5.02 7.42
N CYS A 99 5.31 5.12 7.73
CA CYS A 99 4.49 6.23 7.24
C CYS A 99 4.95 7.58 7.79
N ALA A 100 5.37 7.63 9.06
CA ALA A 100 5.88 8.85 9.68
C ALA A 100 7.18 9.32 8.99
N GLU A 101 8.13 8.41 8.80
CA GLU A 101 9.39 8.73 8.12
C GLU A 101 9.16 9.19 6.68
N ILE A 102 8.27 8.55 5.91
CA ILE A 102 8.01 8.97 4.54
C ILE A 102 7.36 10.36 4.54
N ARG A 103 6.39 10.64 5.42
CA ARG A 103 5.76 11.97 5.51
C ARG A 103 6.76 13.07 5.88
N GLU A 104 7.69 12.79 6.79
CA GLU A 104 8.78 13.71 7.12
C GLU A 104 9.64 14.01 5.88
N ASN A 105 10.02 12.97 5.12
CA ASN A 105 10.78 13.15 3.89
C ASN A 105 9.98 13.87 2.79
N ILE A 106 8.66 13.73 2.74
CA ILE A 106 7.79 14.51 1.84
C ILE A 106 7.83 15.99 2.23
N SER A 107 7.73 16.32 3.52
CA SER A 107 7.87 17.70 4.01
C SER A 107 9.24 18.27 3.63
N GLU A 108 10.32 17.52 3.86
CA GLU A 108 11.67 17.93 3.42
C GLU A 108 11.77 18.16 1.92
N LEU A 109 11.12 17.31 1.11
CA LEU A 109 11.11 17.43 -0.35
C LEU A 109 10.33 18.67 -0.81
N SER A 110 9.24 19.00 -0.12
CA SER A 110 8.45 20.21 -0.38
C SER A 110 9.24 21.48 -0.06
N ASP A 111 10.01 21.46 1.02
CA ASP A 111 10.86 22.57 1.46
C ASP A 111 12.16 22.73 0.65
N ALA A 112 12.52 21.73 -0.17
CA ALA A 112 13.77 21.71 -0.93
C ALA A 112 13.82 22.79 -2.01
N LYS A 113 14.73 23.76 -1.85
CA LYS A 113 14.88 24.91 -2.76
C LYS A 113 15.90 24.63 -3.86
N THR A 114 16.92 23.83 -3.57
CA THR A 114 17.99 23.53 -4.51
C THR A 114 17.79 22.18 -5.20
N PRO A 115 18.22 22.03 -6.47
CA PRO A 115 18.18 20.74 -7.16
C PRO A 115 18.94 19.62 -6.42
N ALA A 116 20.03 19.98 -5.73
CA ALA A 116 20.81 19.05 -4.92
C ALA A 116 20.01 18.49 -3.74
N GLU A 117 19.27 19.33 -3.02
CA GLU A 117 18.36 18.90 -1.94
C GLU A 117 17.26 18.00 -2.48
N LYS A 118 16.60 18.41 -3.58
CA LYS A 118 15.54 17.63 -4.22
C LYS A 118 16.01 16.22 -4.60
N LEU A 119 17.21 16.11 -5.18
CA LEU A 119 17.83 14.81 -5.50
C LEU A 119 18.17 13.99 -4.27
N ARG A 120 18.72 14.62 -3.24
CA ARG A 120 19.09 13.94 -2.01
C ARG A 120 17.85 13.30 -1.38
N THR A 121 16.81 14.11 -1.15
CA THR A 121 15.57 13.65 -0.54
C THR A 121 14.82 12.67 -1.45
N GLY A 122 14.76 12.93 -2.77
CA GLY A 122 14.16 12.00 -3.73
C GLY A 122 14.84 10.63 -3.76
N ARG A 123 16.17 10.55 -3.62
CA ARG A 123 16.91 9.28 -3.49
C ARG A 123 16.61 8.55 -2.18
N VAL A 124 16.50 9.29 -1.07
CA VAL A 124 16.13 8.72 0.23
C VAL A 124 14.71 8.14 0.18
N LEU A 125 13.75 8.92 -0.33
CA LEU A 125 12.37 8.46 -0.55
C LEU A 125 12.32 7.22 -1.46
N HIS A 126 13.02 7.26 -2.59
CA HIS A 126 13.07 6.11 -3.50
C HIS A 126 13.61 4.86 -2.82
N ALA A 127 14.69 4.98 -2.05
CA ALA A 127 15.26 3.83 -1.34
C ALA A 127 14.30 3.25 -0.30
N LYS A 128 13.65 4.10 0.50
CA LYS A 128 12.69 3.66 1.53
C LYS A 128 11.44 3.02 0.91
N ILE A 129 10.86 3.63 -0.12
CA ILE A 129 9.69 3.07 -0.81
C ILE A 129 10.05 1.77 -1.55
N LEU A 130 11.24 1.69 -2.14
CA LEU A 130 11.69 0.44 -2.76
C LEU A 130 11.89 -0.68 -1.74
N ALA A 131 12.39 -0.36 -0.53
CA ALA A 131 12.64 -1.34 0.51
C ALA A 131 11.37 -2.06 1.01
N ILE A 132 10.19 -1.43 0.86
CA ILE A 132 8.94 -2.04 1.27
C ILE A 132 8.30 -2.93 0.19
N GLN A 133 8.81 -2.87 -1.04
CA GLN A 133 8.27 -3.64 -2.16
C GLN A 133 8.19 -5.16 -1.87
N PRO A 134 9.22 -5.83 -1.34
CA PRO A 134 9.15 -7.26 -1.05
C PRO A 134 8.03 -7.64 -0.08
N HIS A 135 7.71 -6.75 0.88
CA HIS A 135 6.64 -6.99 1.85
C HIS A 135 5.25 -6.90 1.20
N ILE A 136 5.09 -5.98 0.24
CA ILE A 136 3.85 -5.81 -0.51
C ILE A 136 3.69 -6.94 -1.53
N ASP A 137 4.77 -7.37 -2.19
CA ASP A 137 4.77 -8.50 -3.12
C ASP A 137 4.35 -9.79 -2.40
N LEU A 138 4.93 -10.06 -1.22
CA LEU A 138 4.53 -11.19 -0.37
C LEU A 138 3.05 -11.12 0.02
N LEU A 139 2.53 -9.94 0.38
CA LEU A 139 1.11 -9.75 0.71
C LEU A 139 0.20 -10.08 -0.48
N VAL A 140 0.58 -9.62 -1.69
CA VAL A 140 -0.17 -9.90 -2.92
C VAL A 140 -0.12 -11.38 -3.27
N ASP A 141 1.05 -12.00 -3.21
CA ASP A 141 1.24 -13.42 -3.52
C ASP A 141 0.47 -14.31 -2.55
N ASP A 142 0.53 -14.01 -1.26
CA ASP A 142 -0.26 -14.71 -0.24
C ASP A 142 -1.76 -14.62 -0.49
N LEU A 143 -2.26 -13.47 -0.92
CA LEU A 143 -3.68 -13.28 -1.18
C LEU A 143 -4.10 -13.89 -2.52
N THR A 144 -3.20 -14.00 -3.50
CA THR A 144 -3.52 -14.45 -4.86
C THR A 144 -3.34 -15.96 -5.02
N PHE A 145 -2.30 -16.54 -4.42
CA PHE A 145 -1.93 -17.94 -4.61
C PHE A 145 -2.30 -18.83 -3.41
N ASN A 146 -2.44 -18.26 -2.22
CA ASN A 146 -2.91 -18.98 -1.04
C ASN A 146 -4.44 -18.85 -0.92
N THR A 147 -5.15 -19.67 -1.71
CA THR A 147 -6.63 -19.74 -1.74
C THR A 147 -7.24 -20.46 -0.54
N GLN A 148 -6.40 -20.92 0.40
CA GLN A 148 -6.86 -21.56 1.64
C GLN A 148 -6.93 -20.50 2.76
N GLY A 149 -8.12 -19.94 2.93
CA GLY A 149 -8.60 -19.60 4.27
C GLY A 149 -8.87 -20.86 5.08
#